data_AF-D6TXR7-F1
#
_entry.id   AF-D6TXR7-F1
#
_cell.length_a   1.000
_cell.length_b   1.000
_cell.length_c   1.000
_cell.angle_alpha   90.00
_cell.angle_beta   90.00
_cell.angle_gamma   90.00
#
_symmetry.space_group_name_H-M   'P 1'
#
loop_
_entity.id
_entity.type
_entity.pdbx_description
1 polymer ?
#
loop_
_entity_poly.entity_id
_entity_poly.type
_entity_poly.pdbx_seq_one_letter_code
_entity_poly.pdbx_strand_id
1 'polypeptide(L)'
;MDACPFCTTYKDLPSTPGGILFEDRLVYVHHYCRDEGPSYLGHLLLKTKRHVPGLADLTEAEGQAVGQSIARLSKALQACTGAEKIYVEAYYEVVPHLHLHLLARYPETPQEYWRWKIGEWPQAPQGGPTEIAALCERLQAYLAQTVRGSVEPHHGKGIMKGQHSMNTTPMKPHILALLHFTRQQEVQLIANLSDAERNATGIPNAGTTKDAWTVKDFLANMLRWKELQTQNLAIVQRGEVPPVWTDMEVVHQINSETFTRYRTSTFQAIEEEAEHVFNAFITQVERMSEEELNDPHYYAWLEGARLRNEVLNYGLWLPCNQLTICALQLGKKQLAFQLQEALVQAVRQSTLPDEGVGVALYNMVCFYATNGEPEKALHHLPEALRLRPTLVEVSKRDSDLESLRANPAFQAILTDPVLLARVPLSDLVKPHDLHTSLRGEVPPLVIDVRGSAEYVVGHVAGAVNIPLGTLESQLSQIPHERPVVTYCNMHNRGASRGEQAAAQLREQGYQVRTLDGGYPAWKEQSFPVEAALQV
;
A
#
# COMPACT_ATOMS: atom_id res chain seq x y z
N MET A 1 36.23 -27.54 3.12
CA MET A 1 35.18 -27.13 2.17
C MET A 1 35.91 -26.43 1.05
N ASP A 2 36.02 -27.10 -0.10
CA ASP A 2 36.54 -26.47 -1.30
C ASP A 2 35.71 -25.21 -1.62
N ALA A 3 36.36 -24.16 -2.10
CA ALA A 3 35.67 -22.93 -2.46
C ALA A 3 34.61 -23.26 -3.52
N CYS A 4 33.33 -22.98 -3.22
CA CYS A 4 32.23 -23.25 -4.15
C CYS A 4 32.46 -22.48 -5.46
N PRO A 5 32.66 -23.15 -6.61
CA PRO A 5 32.98 -22.50 -7.88
C PRO A 5 31.84 -21.60 -8.39
N PHE A 6 30.61 -21.85 -7.94
CA PHE A 6 29.44 -21.04 -8.25
C PHE A 6 29.34 -19.75 -7.41
N CYS A 7 29.95 -19.73 -6.22
CA CYS A 7 30.11 -18.52 -5.43
C CYS A 7 31.23 -17.62 -5.97
N THR A 8 32.27 -18.21 -6.58
CA THR A 8 33.41 -17.47 -7.14
C THR A 8 33.16 -16.92 -8.53
N THR A 9 32.27 -17.54 -9.31
CA THR A 9 31.93 -17.13 -10.69
C THR A 9 31.44 -15.69 -10.77
N TYR A 10 30.85 -15.15 -9.70
CA TYR A 10 30.50 -13.73 -9.60
C TYR A 10 31.65 -12.78 -9.98
N LYS A 11 32.90 -13.16 -9.66
CA LYS A 11 34.10 -12.35 -9.97
C LYS A 11 34.47 -12.36 -11.46
N ASP A 12 34.06 -13.38 -12.19
CA ASP A 12 34.39 -13.60 -13.60
C ASP A 12 33.28 -13.08 -14.55
N LEU A 13 32.09 -12.79 -14.01
CA LEU A 13 30.94 -12.29 -14.78
C LEU A 13 31.15 -10.94 -15.48
N PRO A 14 31.89 -9.96 -14.93
CA PRO A 14 32.16 -8.72 -15.67
C PRO A 14 32.85 -8.92 -17.02
N SER A 15 33.48 -10.09 -17.23
CA SER A 15 34.14 -10.50 -18.47
C SER A 15 33.33 -11.43 -19.37
N THR A 16 32.12 -11.85 -18.98
CA THR A 16 31.26 -12.70 -19.83
C THR A 16 30.38 -11.86 -20.76
N PRO A 17 29.97 -12.38 -21.93
CA PRO A 17 29.03 -11.68 -22.81
C PRO A 17 27.75 -11.28 -22.06
N GLY A 18 27.39 -9.99 -22.10
CA GLY A 18 26.24 -9.43 -21.38
C GLY A 18 26.47 -9.11 -19.90
N GLY A 19 27.59 -9.53 -19.31
CA GLY A 19 28.00 -9.17 -17.95
C GLY A 19 26.97 -9.48 -16.85
N ILE A 20 27.00 -8.68 -15.79
CA ILE A 20 25.96 -8.68 -14.75
C ILE A 20 24.74 -7.90 -15.29
N LEU A 21 23.64 -8.61 -15.48
CA LEU A 21 22.37 -8.06 -15.98
C LEU A 21 21.67 -7.22 -14.91
N PHE A 22 21.63 -7.74 -13.68
CA PHE A 22 20.99 -7.12 -12.53
C PHE A 22 21.68 -7.58 -11.25
N GLU A 23 21.79 -6.69 -10.27
CA GLU A 23 22.41 -6.99 -8.98
C GLU A 23 21.80 -6.10 -7.90
N ASP A 24 21.57 -6.68 -6.73
CA ASP A 24 21.29 -5.95 -5.49
C ASP A 24 22.19 -6.45 -4.35
N ARG A 25 21.86 -6.11 -3.09
CA ARG A 25 22.67 -6.54 -1.94
C ARG A 25 22.68 -8.07 -1.71
N LEU A 26 21.69 -8.80 -2.20
CA LEU A 26 21.41 -10.21 -1.87
C LEU A 26 21.52 -11.15 -3.07
N VAL A 27 21.19 -10.71 -4.28
CA VAL A 27 21.16 -11.52 -5.50
C VAL A 27 21.87 -10.85 -6.67
N TYR A 28 22.24 -11.65 -7.66
CA TYR A 28 22.75 -11.18 -8.95
C TYR A 28 22.24 -12.07 -10.08
N VAL A 29 22.22 -11.51 -11.29
CA VAL A 29 21.63 -12.12 -12.49
C VAL A 29 22.56 -11.93 -13.67
N HIS A 30 22.69 -12.96 -14.49
CA HIS A 30 23.45 -12.92 -15.74
C HIS A 30 22.79 -13.85 -16.77
N HIS A 31 23.22 -13.76 -18.03
CA HIS A 31 22.81 -14.68 -19.09
C HIS A 31 23.60 -16.00 -18.98
N TYR A 32 22.96 -17.12 -19.30
CA TYR A 32 23.65 -18.42 -19.37
C TYR A 32 24.38 -18.59 -20.70
N CYS A 33 25.70 -18.62 -20.66
CA CYS A 33 26.54 -18.89 -21.83
C CYS A 33 27.01 -20.35 -21.83
N ARG A 34 26.90 -21.02 -22.98
CA ARG A 34 27.55 -22.32 -23.22
C ARG A 34 29.03 -22.13 -23.50
N ASP A 35 29.83 -23.12 -23.12
CA ASP A 35 31.28 -23.12 -23.38
C ASP A 35 31.60 -23.24 -24.88
N GLU A 36 30.74 -23.95 -25.63
CA GLU A 36 30.90 -24.16 -27.08
C GLU A 36 29.57 -23.94 -27.83
N GLY A 37 29.66 -23.31 -29.01
CA GLY A 37 28.52 -23.05 -29.88
C GLY A 37 27.62 -21.89 -29.43
N PRO A 38 26.54 -21.60 -30.18
CA PRO A 38 25.61 -20.55 -29.81
C PRO A 38 24.80 -20.94 -28.58
N SER A 39 24.46 -19.94 -27.76
CA SER A 39 23.66 -20.11 -26.54
C SER A 39 22.21 -19.72 -26.77
N TYR A 40 21.33 -20.35 -26.01
CA TYR A 40 19.91 -20.05 -26.06
C TYR A 40 19.66 -18.65 -25.50
N LEU A 41 19.15 -17.74 -26.33
CA LEU A 41 19.01 -16.33 -25.96
C LEU A 41 18.01 -16.14 -24.81
N GLY A 42 17.01 -17.01 -24.69
CA GLY A 42 15.98 -16.94 -23.65
C GLY A 42 16.40 -17.45 -22.26
N HIS A 43 17.69 -17.61 -21.95
CA HIS A 43 18.17 -18.27 -20.73
C HIS A 43 18.92 -17.31 -19.79
N LEU A 44 18.30 -17.00 -18.64
CA LEU A 44 18.95 -16.23 -17.56
C LEU A 44 19.19 -17.10 -16.32
N LEU A 45 20.22 -16.73 -15.55
CA LEU A 45 20.55 -17.33 -14.26
C LEU A 45 20.47 -16.29 -13.15
N LEU A 46 19.64 -16.56 -12.16
CA LEU A 46 19.56 -15.81 -10.91
C LEU A 46 20.25 -16.60 -9.80
N LYS A 47 21.11 -15.95 -9.01
CA LYS A 47 21.87 -16.56 -7.92
C LYS A 47 21.88 -15.67 -6.68
N THR A 48 21.96 -16.29 -5.51
CA THR A 48 22.22 -15.56 -4.25
C THR A 48 23.72 -15.25 -4.11
N LYS A 49 24.05 -14.09 -3.55
CA LYS A 49 25.44 -13.73 -3.23
C LYS A 49 25.99 -14.57 -2.08
N ARG A 50 25.14 -14.89 -1.10
CA ARG A 50 25.44 -15.87 -0.05
C ARG A 50 25.34 -17.28 -0.63
N HIS A 51 26.18 -18.18 -0.15
CA HIS A 51 26.02 -19.60 -0.45
C HIS A 51 24.76 -20.14 0.24
N VAL A 52 23.77 -20.54 -0.57
CA VAL A 52 22.49 -21.09 -0.13
C VAL A 52 22.31 -22.45 -0.82
N PRO A 53 22.23 -23.59 -0.10
CA PRO A 53 22.12 -24.91 -0.73
C PRO A 53 20.82 -25.14 -1.50
N GLY A 54 19.68 -24.66 -0.99
CA GLY A 54 18.39 -24.72 -1.66
C GLY A 54 17.38 -23.70 -1.13
N LEU A 55 16.14 -23.71 -1.65
CA LEU A 55 15.12 -22.71 -1.29
C LEU A 55 14.79 -22.68 0.22
N ALA A 56 14.85 -23.82 0.90
CA ALA A 56 14.55 -23.90 2.34
C ALA A 56 15.60 -23.18 3.20
N ASP A 57 16.78 -22.89 2.66
CA ASP A 57 17.89 -22.25 3.37
C ASP A 57 17.96 -20.73 3.15
N LEU A 58 16.97 -20.18 2.44
CA LEU A 58 16.82 -18.74 2.25
C LEU A 58 16.39 -18.08 3.55
N THR A 59 16.99 -16.94 3.87
CA THR A 59 16.39 -15.99 4.80
C THR A 59 15.16 -15.37 4.16
N GLU A 60 14.25 -14.81 4.97
CA GLU A 60 13.06 -14.11 4.44
C GLU A 60 13.42 -13.00 3.46
N ALA A 61 14.46 -12.22 3.77
CA ALA A 61 14.95 -11.15 2.90
C ALA A 61 15.48 -11.68 1.55
N GLU A 62 16.18 -12.81 1.55
CA GLU A 62 16.65 -13.44 0.31
C GLU A 62 15.48 -14.08 -0.46
N GLY A 63 14.51 -14.67 0.22
CA GLY A 63 13.28 -15.16 -0.39
C GLY A 63 12.50 -14.06 -1.11
N GLN A 64 12.38 -12.89 -0.47
CA GLN A 64 11.78 -11.71 -1.07
C GLN A 64 12.58 -11.21 -2.29
N ALA A 65 13.91 -11.07 -2.17
CA ALA A 65 14.77 -10.62 -3.25
C ALA A 65 14.73 -11.57 -4.47
N VAL A 66 14.75 -12.89 -4.22
CA VAL A 66 14.61 -13.93 -5.24
C VAL A 66 13.25 -13.82 -5.94
N GLY A 67 12.15 -13.77 -5.19
CA GLY A 67 10.79 -13.69 -5.75
C GLY A 67 10.55 -12.43 -6.58
N GLN A 68 10.97 -11.28 -6.06
CA GLN A 68 10.85 -10.01 -6.78
C GLN A 68 11.70 -9.99 -8.05
N SER A 69 12.92 -10.51 -7.99
CA SER A 69 13.80 -10.59 -9.15
C SER A 69 13.25 -11.52 -10.21
N ILE A 70 12.71 -12.69 -9.85
CA ILE A 70 12.00 -13.59 -10.79
C ILE A 70 10.89 -12.84 -11.52
N ALA A 71 10.02 -12.13 -10.78
CA ALA A 71 8.89 -11.40 -11.37
C ALA A 71 9.35 -10.30 -12.34
N ARG A 72 10.37 -9.52 -11.96
CA ARG A 72 10.91 -8.42 -12.78
C ARG A 72 11.59 -8.93 -14.04
N LEU A 73 12.46 -9.93 -13.89
CA LEU A 73 13.18 -10.54 -15.00
C LEU A 73 12.23 -11.24 -15.97
N SER A 74 11.17 -11.88 -15.46
CA SER A 74 10.18 -12.52 -16.32
C SER A 74 9.47 -11.51 -17.23
N LYS A 75 9.04 -10.37 -16.67
CA LYS A 75 8.45 -9.27 -17.45
C LYS A 75 9.43 -8.71 -18.48
N ALA A 76 10.67 -8.47 -18.07
CA ALA A 76 11.72 -7.97 -18.96
C ALA A 76 12.00 -8.95 -20.11
N LEU A 77 12.11 -10.24 -19.80
CA LEU A 77 12.38 -11.27 -20.78
C LEU A 77 11.22 -11.40 -21.78
N GLN A 78 9.96 -11.41 -21.31
CA GLN A 78 8.79 -11.40 -22.21
C GLN A 78 8.78 -10.16 -23.11
N ALA A 79 8.99 -8.97 -22.56
CA ALA A 79 8.95 -7.72 -23.33
C ALA A 79 10.10 -7.60 -24.34
N CYS A 80 11.31 -8.03 -23.99
CA CYS A 80 12.50 -7.86 -24.83
C CYS A 80 12.68 -8.96 -25.88
N THR A 81 11.99 -10.09 -25.74
CA THR A 81 12.13 -11.23 -26.66
C THR A 81 10.82 -11.66 -27.33
N GLY A 82 9.67 -11.22 -26.83
CA GLY A 82 8.37 -11.69 -27.30
C GLY A 82 8.00 -13.10 -26.81
N ALA A 83 8.66 -13.60 -25.76
CA ALA A 83 8.32 -14.88 -25.16
C ALA A 83 6.88 -14.88 -24.62
N GLU A 84 6.16 -15.97 -24.86
CA GLU A 84 4.79 -16.18 -24.40
C GLU A 84 4.75 -16.53 -22.91
N LYS A 85 5.69 -17.37 -22.45
CA LYS A 85 5.80 -17.81 -21.04
C LYS A 85 7.24 -17.81 -20.58
N ILE A 86 7.47 -17.63 -19.28
CA ILE A 86 8.78 -17.81 -18.66
C ILE A 86 8.68 -18.97 -17.67
N TYR A 87 9.54 -19.98 -17.83
CA TYR A 87 9.70 -21.05 -16.85
C TYR A 87 10.78 -20.69 -15.85
N VAL A 88 10.59 -21.14 -14.61
CA VAL A 88 11.57 -21.01 -13.53
C VAL A 88 11.88 -22.40 -13.03
N GLU A 89 13.14 -22.82 -13.19
CA GLU A 89 13.60 -24.15 -12.82
C GLU A 89 14.80 -24.07 -11.87
N ALA A 90 14.90 -25.02 -10.95
CA ALA A 90 16.02 -25.17 -10.03
C ALA A 90 16.32 -26.65 -9.86
N TYR A 91 17.60 -27.00 -9.89
CA TYR A 91 18.08 -28.38 -9.75
C TYR A 91 19.14 -28.42 -8.65
N TYR A 92 18.85 -29.14 -7.57
CA TYR A 92 19.68 -29.17 -6.35
C TYR A 92 20.57 -30.41 -6.28
N GLU A 93 20.38 -31.36 -7.20
CA GLU A 93 21.01 -32.67 -7.21
C GLU A 93 22.43 -32.63 -7.79
N VAL A 94 22.73 -31.62 -8.61
CA VAL A 94 24.00 -31.49 -9.34
C VAL A 94 24.94 -30.49 -8.68
N VAL A 95 24.41 -29.45 -8.03
CA VAL A 95 25.18 -28.39 -7.39
C VAL A 95 24.48 -27.97 -6.08
N PRO A 96 25.16 -28.03 -4.91
CA PRO A 96 24.61 -27.55 -3.64
C PRO A 96 24.72 -26.01 -3.55
N HIS A 97 24.14 -25.30 -4.51
CA HIS A 97 24.08 -23.85 -4.56
C HIS A 97 22.85 -23.41 -5.34
N LEU A 98 22.01 -22.57 -4.74
CA LEU A 98 20.78 -22.07 -5.31
C LEU A 98 21.09 -21.21 -6.53
N HIS A 99 20.76 -21.75 -7.70
CA HIS A 99 20.75 -21.04 -8.96
C HIS A 99 19.43 -21.35 -9.67
N LEU A 100 18.73 -20.29 -10.08
CA LEU A 100 17.42 -20.36 -10.69
C LEU A 100 17.54 -20.05 -12.17
N HIS A 101 17.06 -20.97 -12.99
CA HIS A 101 17.03 -20.87 -14.44
C HIS A 101 15.73 -20.21 -14.86
N LEU A 102 15.82 -19.06 -15.54
CA LEU A 102 14.67 -18.45 -16.20
C LEU A 102 14.76 -18.75 -17.69
N LEU A 103 13.77 -19.48 -18.21
CA LEU A 103 13.72 -19.94 -19.59
C LEU A 103 12.51 -19.35 -20.30
N ALA A 104 12.74 -18.51 -21.31
CA ALA A 104 11.68 -18.00 -22.17
C ALA A 104 11.09 -19.13 -23.03
N ARG A 105 9.78 -19.19 -23.21
CA ARG A 105 9.10 -20.02 -24.21
C ARG A 105 8.47 -19.12 -25.23
N TYR A 106 8.84 -19.28 -26.49
CA TYR A 106 8.35 -18.44 -27.58
C TYR A 106 7.02 -18.97 -28.15
N PRO A 107 6.27 -18.12 -28.87
CA PRO A 107 5.11 -18.58 -29.62
C PRO A 107 5.46 -19.74 -30.54
N GLU A 108 4.50 -20.63 -30.76
CA GLU A 108 4.62 -21.79 -31.67
C GLU A 108 5.65 -22.86 -31.26
N THR A 109 6.30 -22.72 -30.09
CA THR A 109 7.19 -23.79 -29.57
C THR A 109 6.37 -25.07 -29.36
N PRO A 110 6.69 -26.17 -30.08
CA PRO A 110 5.95 -27.43 -29.96
C PRO A 110 6.05 -28.02 -28.56
N GLN A 111 5.01 -28.74 -28.14
CA GLN A 111 4.87 -29.21 -26.76
C GLN A 111 5.99 -30.18 -26.34
N GLU A 112 6.53 -30.95 -27.27
CA GLU A 112 7.65 -31.88 -27.03
C GLU A 112 8.95 -31.18 -26.63
N TYR A 113 9.08 -29.88 -26.91
CA TYR A 113 10.23 -29.05 -26.53
C TYR A 113 9.99 -28.20 -25.29
N TRP A 114 8.83 -28.29 -24.61
CA TRP A 114 8.59 -27.49 -23.41
C TRP A 114 9.52 -27.89 -22.23
N ARG A 115 9.57 -27.05 -21.20
CA ARG A 115 10.42 -27.17 -20.00
C ARG A 115 11.91 -27.03 -20.37
N TRP A 116 12.78 -27.81 -19.73
CA TRP A 116 14.23 -27.82 -19.98
C TRP A 116 14.67 -28.08 -21.44
N LYS A 117 13.79 -28.58 -22.32
CA LYS A 117 14.09 -28.86 -23.74
C LYS A 117 13.92 -27.67 -24.67
N ILE A 118 13.52 -26.51 -24.15
CA ILE A 118 13.16 -25.35 -24.98
C ILE A 118 14.31 -24.90 -25.88
N GLY A 119 15.55 -24.94 -25.37
CA GLY A 119 16.73 -24.57 -26.15
C GLY A 119 17.05 -25.56 -27.28
N GLU A 120 16.44 -26.73 -27.31
CA GLU A 120 16.63 -27.78 -28.34
C GLU A 120 15.64 -27.65 -29.51
N TRP A 121 14.61 -26.79 -29.38
CA TRP A 121 13.69 -26.54 -30.48
C TRP A 121 14.47 -25.97 -31.68
N PRO A 122 14.37 -26.55 -32.89
CA PRO A 122 15.18 -26.13 -34.04
C PRO A 122 15.03 -24.65 -34.43
N GLN A 123 13.91 -24.02 -34.06
CA GLN A 123 13.65 -22.59 -34.30
C GLN A 123 13.86 -21.73 -33.04
N ALA A 124 14.36 -22.30 -31.94
CA ALA A 124 14.69 -21.55 -30.75
C ALA A 124 15.71 -20.44 -31.08
N PRO A 125 15.50 -19.20 -30.61
CA PRO A 125 16.49 -18.12 -30.77
C PRO A 125 17.83 -18.48 -30.13
N GLN A 126 18.83 -18.72 -30.97
CA GLN A 126 20.22 -18.99 -30.58
C GLN A 126 21.09 -17.77 -30.95
N GLY A 127 22.13 -17.49 -30.16
CA GLY A 127 23.03 -16.37 -30.42
C GLY A 127 24.44 -16.56 -29.85
N GLY A 128 25.40 -15.86 -30.44
CA GLY A 128 26.76 -15.77 -29.94
C GLY A 128 26.94 -14.59 -28.99
N PRO A 129 28.19 -14.27 -28.60
CA PRO A 129 28.48 -13.19 -27.65
C PRO A 129 27.87 -11.84 -28.00
N THR A 130 27.77 -11.51 -29.29
CA THR A 130 27.23 -10.22 -29.76
C THR A 130 25.72 -10.16 -29.56
N GLU A 131 24.99 -11.21 -29.93
CA GLU A 131 23.54 -11.29 -29.76
C GLU A 131 23.16 -11.33 -28.27
N ILE A 132 23.96 -12.02 -27.45
CA ILE A 132 23.79 -12.07 -25.99
C ILE A 132 23.98 -10.68 -25.39
N ALA A 133 25.07 -9.98 -25.74
CA ALA A 133 25.31 -8.62 -25.26
C ALA A 133 24.17 -7.67 -25.64
N ALA A 134 23.72 -7.71 -26.91
CA ALA A 134 22.61 -6.89 -27.37
C ALA A 134 21.29 -7.21 -26.66
N LEU A 135 21.01 -8.48 -26.33
CA LEU A 135 19.85 -8.86 -25.53
C LEU A 135 19.97 -8.33 -24.10
N CYS A 136 21.13 -8.53 -23.46
CA CYS A 136 21.39 -8.04 -22.12
C CYS A 136 21.28 -6.51 -22.02
N GLU A 137 21.74 -5.77 -23.03
CA GLU A 137 21.55 -4.31 -23.10
C GLU A 137 20.06 -3.94 -23.16
N ARG A 138 19.25 -4.63 -23.97
CA ARG A 138 17.79 -4.39 -24.00
C ARG A 138 17.12 -4.73 -22.67
N LEU A 139 17.52 -5.83 -22.05
CA LEU A 139 17.01 -6.25 -20.74
C LEU A 139 17.41 -5.25 -19.66
N GLN A 140 18.66 -4.78 -19.63
CA GLN A 140 19.14 -3.73 -18.74
C GLN A 140 18.40 -2.42 -18.98
N ALA A 141 18.19 -2.03 -20.24
CA ALA A 141 17.41 -0.85 -20.59
C ALA A 141 15.96 -0.98 -20.12
N TYR A 142 15.32 -2.14 -20.28
CA TYR A 142 13.96 -2.39 -19.77
C TYR A 142 13.91 -2.39 -18.24
N LEU A 143 14.86 -3.03 -17.57
CA LEU A 143 14.96 -3.03 -16.11
C LEU A 143 15.25 -1.62 -15.58
N ALA A 144 16.06 -0.83 -16.29
CA ALA A 144 16.31 0.56 -15.99
C ALA A 144 15.13 1.46 -16.34
N GLN A 145 14.32 1.15 -17.36
CA GLN A 145 13.07 1.83 -17.74
C GLN A 145 11.86 1.35 -16.92
N THR A 146 11.94 0.26 -16.18
CA THR A 146 10.94 -0.05 -15.15
C THR A 146 11.33 0.56 -13.80
N VAL A 147 12.57 1.05 -13.70
CA VAL A 147 13.07 1.92 -12.61
C VAL A 147 12.93 3.41 -12.98
N ARG A 148 13.08 3.78 -14.27
CA ARG A 148 12.97 5.15 -14.84
C ARG A 148 11.66 5.43 -15.59
N GLY A 149 10.94 4.43 -16.06
CA GLY A 149 9.56 4.57 -16.58
C GLY A 149 8.52 4.62 -15.47
N SER A 150 8.99 4.63 -14.23
CA SER A 150 8.30 5.14 -13.05
C SER A 150 8.82 6.52 -12.59
N VAL A 151 9.82 7.11 -13.26
CA VAL A 151 10.30 8.51 -13.09
C VAL A 151 11.11 8.96 -14.33
N GLU A 152 10.50 9.67 -15.28
CA GLU A 152 11.24 10.59 -16.17
C GLU A 152 11.01 12.04 -15.70
N PRO A 153 12.07 12.87 -15.66
CA PRO A 153 12.00 14.25 -15.25
C PRO A 153 11.41 15.11 -16.38
N HIS A 154 10.29 15.79 -16.13
CA HIS A 154 9.77 16.81 -17.03
C HIS A 154 10.78 17.96 -17.18
N HIS A 155 11.57 17.93 -18.26
CA HIS A 155 12.18 19.12 -18.84
C HIS A 155 11.31 19.58 -20.00
N GLY A 156 10.82 20.81 -19.89
CA GLY A 156 9.78 21.37 -20.74
C GLY A 156 10.11 21.33 -22.24
N LYS A 157 9.17 20.79 -23.01
CA LYS A 157 8.80 21.32 -24.33
C LYS A 157 7.29 21.38 -24.40
N GLY A 158 6.78 22.59 -24.57
CA GLY A 158 5.36 22.90 -24.53
C GLY A 158 4.57 22.12 -25.59
N ILE A 159 3.53 21.44 -25.13
CA ILE A 159 2.36 21.08 -25.93
C ILE A 159 1.14 21.51 -25.11
N MET A 160 0.16 22.05 -25.82
CA MET A 160 -0.78 23.07 -25.37
C MET A 160 -1.61 22.73 -24.12
N LYS A 161 -1.78 23.77 -23.29
CA LYS A 161 -2.73 23.86 -22.17
C LYS A 161 -4.14 23.45 -22.60
N GLY A 162 -4.62 22.31 -22.12
CA GLY A 162 -6.02 22.18 -21.74
C GLY A 162 -6.21 22.99 -20.45
N GLN A 163 -6.86 24.15 -20.54
CA GLN A 163 -7.25 24.92 -19.36
C GLN A 163 -8.25 24.11 -18.53
N HIS A 164 -7.77 23.41 -17.51
CA HIS A 164 -8.54 23.15 -16.30
C HIS A 164 -7.86 23.93 -15.18
N SER A 165 -8.16 25.23 -15.16
CA SER A 165 -7.98 26.03 -13.96
C SER A 165 -8.99 25.51 -12.93
N MET A 166 -8.54 24.62 -12.05
CA MET A 166 -9.12 24.56 -10.72
C MET A 166 -8.20 25.40 -9.83
N ASN A 167 -8.71 26.55 -9.39
CA ASN A 167 -8.19 27.26 -8.23
C ASN A 167 -8.29 26.30 -7.03
N THR A 168 -7.27 25.47 -6.80
CA THR A 168 -7.16 24.67 -5.58
C THR A 168 -6.30 25.43 -4.59
N THR A 169 -6.86 25.69 -3.41
CA THR A 169 -6.11 26.28 -2.29
C THR A 169 -4.88 25.42 -2.00
N PRO A 170 -3.68 25.99 -1.86
CA PRO A 170 -2.46 25.23 -1.54
C PRO A 170 -2.65 24.41 -0.26
N MET A 171 -2.36 23.10 -0.31
CA MET A 171 -2.57 22.20 0.83
C MET A 171 -1.32 22.05 1.68
N LYS A 172 -0.12 22.16 1.08
CA LYS A 172 1.16 21.98 1.78
C LYS A 172 1.29 22.88 3.03
N PRO A 173 0.94 24.18 2.99
CA PRO A 173 0.99 25.02 4.19
C PRO A 173 0.12 24.50 5.34
N HIS A 174 -1.05 23.94 5.03
CA HIS A 174 -1.97 23.39 6.01
C HIS A 174 -1.47 22.05 6.58
N ILE A 175 -0.85 21.21 5.75
CA ILE A 175 -0.16 19.99 6.21
C ILE A 175 0.93 20.38 7.20
N LEU A 176 1.82 21.29 6.84
CA LEU A 176 2.92 21.76 7.71
C LEU A 176 2.38 22.35 9.02
N ALA A 177 1.31 23.16 8.96
CA ALA A 177 0.67 23.70 10.16
C ALA A 177 0.18 22.59 11.12
N LEU A 178 -0.42 21.52 10.59
CA LEU A 178 -0.84 20.36 11.39
C LEU A 178 0.35 19.61 12.00
N LEU A 179 1.46 19.45 11.27
CA LEU A 179 2.68 18.82 11.79
C LEU A 179 3.28 19.63 12.94
N HIS A 180 3.34 20.95 12.79
CA HIS A 180 3.80 21.85 13.86
C HIS A 180 2.86 21.86 15.06
N PHE A 181 1.54 21.82 14.83
CA PHE A 181 0.55 21.68 15.89
C PHE A 181 0.84 20.43 16.74
N THR A 182 1.05 19.27 16.12
CA THR A 182 1.36 18.03 16.84
C THR A 182 2.65 18.14 17.66
N ARG A 183 3.71 18.75 17.10
CA ARG A 183 4.95 18.99 17.85
C ARG A 183 4.73 19.92 19.04
N GLN A 184 3.88 20.93 18.90
CA GLN A 184 3.53 21.82 20.01
C GLN A 184 2.80 21.07 21.12
N GLN A 185 1.87 20.16 20.79
CA GLN A 185 1.19 19.32 21.80
C GLN A 185 2.18 18.41 22.54
N GLU A 186 3.14 17.82 21.82
CA GLU A 186 4.20 16.99 22.41
C GLU A 186 5.04 17.80 23.41
N VAL A 187 5.55 18.98 23.00
CA VAL A 187 6.36 19.87 23.85
C VAL A 187 5.58 20.33 25.08
N GLN A 188 4.28 20.65 24.93
CA GLN A 188 3.43 21.05 26.05
C GLN A 188 3.21 19.91 27.05
N LEU A 189 3.04 18.66 26.58
CA LEU A 189 2.95 17.51 27.47
C LEU A 189 4.27 17.33 28.24
N ILE A 190 5.41 17.38 27.55
CA ILE A 190 6.75 17.23 28.13
C ILE A 190 7.01 18.31 29.20
N ALA A 191 6.68 19.56 28.92
CA ALA A 191 6.88 20.68 29.84
C ALA A 191 6.13 20.51 31.18
N ASN A 192 5.03 19.75 31.19
CA ASN A 192 4.20 19.49 32.37
C ASN A 192 4.47 18.13 33.04
N LEU A 193 5.59 17.48 32.71
CA LEU A 193 6.04 16.26 33.39
C LEU A 193 6.88 16.59 34.62
N SER A 194 6.61 15.90 35.71
CA SER A 194 7.46 15.86 36.90
C SER A 194 8.76 15.08 36.64
N ASP A 195 9.77 15.29 37.49
CA ASP A 195 11.03 14.54 37.42
C ASP A 195 10.81 13.03 37.58
N ALA A 196 9.83 12.61 38.38
CA ALA A 196 9.49 11.21 38.55
C ALA A 196 8.92 10.61 37.25
N GLU A 197 8.04 11.32 36.54
CA GLU A 197 7.48 10.88 35.26
C GLU A 197 8.55 10.82 34.16
N ARG A 198 9.48 11.78 34.11
CA ARG A 198 10.60 11.81 33.15
C ARG A 198 11.60 10.68 33.36
N ASN A 199 11.82 10.29 34.62
CA ASN A 199 12.79 9.25 35.00
C ASN A 199 12.17 7.86 35.21
N ALA A 200 10.86 7.72 35.01
CA ALA A 200 10.18 6.43 35.08
C ALA A 200 10.79 5.45 34.05
N THR A 201 10.86 4.17 34.41
CA THR A 201 11.36 3.10 33.53
C THR A 201 10.26 2.09 33.26
N GLY A 202 10.00 1.82 31.98
CA GLY A 202 8.99 0.84 31.56
C GLY A 202 9.31 -0.58 32.02
N ILE A 203 8.27 -1.41 32.09
CA ILE A 203 8.41 -2.82 32.48
C ILE A 203 9.21 -3.56 31.38
N PRO A 204 10.18 -4.42 31.72
CA PRO A 204 10.85 -5.26 30.72
C PRO A 204 9.85 -6.05 29.87
N ASN A 205 10.11 -6.17 28.57
CA ASN A 205 9.27 -6.89 27.60
C ASN A 205 7.88 -6.28 27.31
N ALA A 206 7.66 -5.01 27.68
CA ALA A 206 6.46 -4.25 27.30
C ALA A 206 6.38 -3.89 25.80
N GLY A 207 7.30 -4.36 24.96
CA GLY A 207 7.53 -3.88 23.58
C GLY A 207 6.28 -3.84 22.68
N THR A 208 5.24 -4.60 23.02
CA THR A 208 3.95 -4.61 22.31
C THR A 208 2.76 -4.17 23.17
N THR A 209 2.91 -4.09 24.50
CA THR A 209 1.84 -3.74 25.44
C THR A 209 1.98 -2.31 25.91
N LYS A 210 1.23 -1.41 25.28
CA LYS A 210 1.22 0.01 25.63
C LYS A 210 0.93 0.26 27.11
N ASP A 211 0.18 -0.60 27.79
CA ASP A 211 -0.16 -0.52 29.22
C ASP A 211 1.07 -0.52 30.15
N ALA A 212 2.23 -0.89 29.65
CA ALA A 212 3.48 -0.94 30.40
C ALA A 212 4.54 0.07 29.92
N TRP A 213 4.18 0.98 29.02
CA TRP A 213 5.05 2.05 28.51
C TRP A 213 5.06 3.25 29.45
N THR A 214 6.24 3.84 29.64
CA THR A 214 6.38 5.17 30.26
C THR A 214 6.28 6.28 29.22
N VAL A 215 6.16 7.53 29.66
CA VAL A 215 6.17 8.69 28.74
C VAL A 215 7.39 8.68 27.83
N LYS A 216 8.55 8.26 28.37
CA LYS A 216 9.79 8.11 27.61
C LYS A 216 9.64 7.10 26.47
N ASP A 217 8.96 5.98 26.71
CA ASP A 217 8.74 4.93 25.72
C ASP A 217 7.75 5.36 24.64
N PHE A 218 6.70 6.12 24.99
CA PHE A 218 5.81 6.77 24.01
C PHE A 218 6.57 7.74 23.10
N LEU A 219 7.42 8.59 23.67
CA LEU A 219 8.23 9.55 22.91
C LEU A 219 9.21 8.82 21.98
N ALA A 220 9.91 7.80 22.48
CA ALA A 220 10.80 6.97 21.67
C ALA A 220 10.08 6.28 20.51
N ASN A 221 8.85 5.80 20.73
CA ASN A 221 8.05 5.17 19.68
C ASN A 221 7.61 6.18 18.62
N MET A 222 7.09 7.34 19.01
CA MET A 222 6.71 8.41 18.08
C MET A 222 7.90 8.97 17.31
N LEU A 223 9.07 9.02 17.94
CA LEU A 223 10.34 9.35 17.31
C LEU A 223 10.67 8.34 16.21
N ARG A 224 10.68 7.04 16.55
CA ARG A 224 11.06 5.99 15.59
C ARG A 224 10.15 5.95 14.37
N TRP A 225 8.83 6.02 14.56
CA TRP A 225 7.88 6.00 13.44
C TRP A 225 8.06 7.21 12.51
N LYS A 226 8.40 8.36 13.08
CA LYS A 226 8.71 9.58 12.30
C LYS A 226 10.04 9.49 11.58
N GLU A 227 11.05 8.87 12.19
CA GLU A 227 12.34 8.59 11.55
C GLU A 227 12.14 7.66 10.34
N LEU A 228 11.42 6.56 10.52
CA LEU A 228 11.07 5.63 9.46
C LEU A 228 10.29 6.32 8.33
N GLN A 229 9.33 7.18 8.68
CA GLN A 229 8.59 7.91 7.65
C GLN A 229 9.48 8.93 6.92
N THR A 230 10.39 9.59 7.62
CA THR A 230 11.38 10.50 7.00
C THR A 230 12.26 9.74 6.00
N GLN A 231 12.65 8.51 6.32
CA GLN A 231 13.36 7.61 5.40
C GLN A 231 12.48 7.21 4.21
N ASN A 232 11.20 6.88 4.43
CA ASN A 232 10.26 6.59 3.36
C ASN A 232 10.08 7.77 2.40
N LEU A 233 9.91 9.00 2.91
CA LEU A 233 9.81 10.18 2.05
C LEU A 233 11.08 10.40 1.23
N ALA A 234 12.26 10.11 1.81
CA ALA A 234 13.51 10.15 1.06
C ALA A 234 13.62 9.07 -0.03
N ILE A 235 13.06 7.87 0.21
CA ILE A 235 12.93 6.80 -0.80
C ILE A 235 12.01 7.28 -1.94
N VAL A 236 10.85 7.84 -1.59
CA VAL A 236 9.87 8.38 -2.54
C VAL A 236 10.48 9.47 -3.43
N GLN A 237 11.24 10.40 -2.87
CA GLN A 237 11.92 11.44 -3.64
C GLN A 237 12.98 10.91 -4.62
N ARG A 238 13.52 9.71 -4.39
CA ARG A 238 14.41 9.05 -5.35
C ARG A 238 13.67 8.30 -6.46
N GLY A 239 12.33 8.31 -6.45
CA GLY A 239 11.52 7.56 -7.39
C GLY A 239 11.32 6.10 -7.02
N GLU A 240 11.70 5.72 -5.81
CA GLU A 240 11.59 4.36 -5.32
C GLU A 240 10.28 4.15 -4.55
N VAL A 241 9.79 2.91 -4.49
CA VAL A 241 8.61 2.55 -3.70
C VAL A 241 9.03 2.28 -2.25
N PRO A 242 8.50 3.00 -1.25
CA PRO A 242 8.83 2.77 0.14
C PRO A 242 8.23 1.45 0.65
N PRO A 243 8.80 0.84 1.69
CA PRO A 243 8.19 -0.31 2.37
C PRO A 243 6.84 0.09 2.97
N VAL A 244 5.88 -0.84 2.91
CA VAL A 244 4.54 -0.70 3.48
C VAL A 244 4.43 -1.56 4.73
N TRP A 245 3.96 -0.99 5.84
CA TRP A 245 3.81 -1.69 7.12
C TRP A 245 2.36 -2.12 7.35
N THR A 246 1.90 -3.09 6.56
CA THR A 246 0.55 -3.70 6.72
C THR A 246 0.55 -4.90 7.65
N ASP A 247 1.72 -5.46 7.96
CA ASP A 247 1.86 -6.61 8.83
C ASP A 247 2.02 -6.17 10.30
N MET A 248 1.06 -6.56 11.13
CA MET A 248 1.07 -6.25 12.56
C MET A 248 2.24 -6.91 13.30
N GLU A 249 2.77 -8.04 12.81
CA GLU A 249 3.95 -8.68 13.38
C GLU A 249 5.20 -7.81 13.18
N VAL A 250 5.36 -7.23 11.99
CA VAL A 250 6.43 -6.26 11.69
C VAL A 250 6.30 -5.01 12.53
N VAL A 251 5.07 -4.48 12.69
CA VAL A 251 4.80 -3.32 13.56
C VAL A 251 5.18 -3.63 15.01
N HIS A 252 4.82 -4.81 15.52
CA HIS A 252 5.18 -5.26 16.86
C HIS A 252 6.69 -5.43 17.03
N GLN A 253 7.37 -5.99 16.03
CA GLN A 253 8.81 -6.14 16.03
C GLN A 253 9.50 -4.77 16.11
N ILE A 254 9.12 -3.81 15.26
CA ILE A 254 9.66 -2.45 15.27
C ILE A 254 9.47 -1.80 16.64
N ASN A 255 8.28 -1.92 17.23
CA ASN A 255 8.00 -1.36 18.56
C ASN A 255 8.87 -2.00 19.64
N SER A 256 9.05 -3.33 19.61
CA SER A 256 9.90 -4.07 20.55
C SER A 256 11.38 -3.72 20.44
N GLU A 257 11.89 -3.62 19.21
CA GLU A 257 13.26 -3.18 18.92
C GLU A 257 13.48 -1.74 19.38
N THR A 258 12.50 -0.86 19.17
CA THR A 258 12.52 0.54 19.64
C THR A 258 12.60 0.59 21.16
N PHE A 259 11.71 -0.12 21.85
CA PHE A 259 11.72 -0.19 23.31
C PHE A 259 13.09 -0.66 23.82
N THR A 260 13.63 -1.74 23.24
CA THR A 260 14.95 -2.28 23.61
C THR A 260 16.07 -1.26 23.38
N ARG A 261 16.07 -0.57 22.23
CA ARG A 261 17.07 0.44 21.86
C ARG A 261 17.07 1.63 22.80
N TYR A 262 15.89 2.18 23.13
CA TYR A 262 15.78 3.42 23.91
C TYR A 262 15.62 3.21 25.42
N ARG A 263 15.52 1.95 25.88
CA ARG A 263 15.36 1.60 27.30
C ARG A 263 16.38 2.29 28.20
N THR A 264 17.65 2.31 27.81
CA THR A 264 18.76 2.90 28.57
C THR A 264 19.03 4.36 28.25
N SER A 265 18.37 4.93 27.25
CA SER A 265 18.51 6.36 26.90
C SER A 265 17.91 7.24 27.99
N THR A 266 18.53 8.41 28.21
CA THR A 266 17.96 9.45 29.06
C THR A 266 16.79 10.12 28.35
N PHE A 267 15.88 10.72 29.12
CA PHE A 267 14.77 11.48 28.56
C PHE A 267 15.26 12.63 27.67
N GLN A 268 16.28 13.36 28.12
CA GLN A 268 16.89 14.46 27.37
C GLN A 268 17.46 14.01 26.03
N ALA A 269 18.15 12.86 25.97
CA ALA A 269 18.69 12.35 24.72
C ALA A 269 17.58 12.02 23.70
N ILE A 270 16.45 11.47 24.16
CA ILE A 270 15.29 11.20 23.29
C ILE A 270 14.66 12.51 22.80
N GLU A 271 14.57 13.53 23.65
CA GLU A 271 14.02 14.84 23.29
C GLU A 271 14.86 15.54 22.22
N GLU A 272 16.19 15.55 22.38
CA GLU A 272 17.14 16.11 21.41
C GLU A 272 17.08 15.37 20.06
N GLU A 273 17.03 14.04 20.09
CA GLU A 273 16.90 13.22 18.87
C GLU A 273 15.54 13.44 18.20
N ALA A 274 14.46 13.57 18.99
CA ALA A 274 13.12 13.86 18.47
C ALA A 274 13.03 15.22 17.78
N GLU A 275 13.72 16.25 18.28
CA GLU A 275 13.82 17.54 17.60
C GLU A 275 14.55 17.41 16.27
N HIS A 276 15.67 16.70 16.22
CA HIS A 276 16.42 16.48 14.99
C HIS A 276 15.59 15.75 13.91
N VAL A 277 14.91 14.66 14.31
CA VAL A 277 14.06 13.89 13.40
C VAL A 277 12.84 14.70 12.95
N PHE A 278 12.23 15.49 13.83
CA PHE A 278 11.12 16.37 13.44
C PHE A 278 11.56 17.41 12.39
N ASN A 279 12.71 18.06 12.59
CA ASN A 279 13.24 19.02 11.63
C ASN A 279 13.57 18.37 10.27
N ALA A 280 14.14 17.16 10.29
CA ALA A 280 14.38 16.39 9.07
C ALA A 280 13.07 16.01 8.36
N PHE A 281 12.05 15.61 9.11
CA PHE A 281 10.72 15.29 8.58
C PHE A 281 10.06 16.50 7.92
N ILE A 282 10.05 17.66 8.59
CA ILE A 282 9.53 18.92 8.04
C ILE A 282 10.27 19.29 6.76
N THR A 283 11.61 19.25 6.78
CA THR A 283 12.44 19.55 5.61
C THR A 283 12.09 18.64 4.43
N GLN A 284 11.78 17.35 4.68
CA GLN A 284 11.36 16.43 3.62
C GLN A 284 10.02 16.82 3.01
N VAL A 285 9.04 17.16 3.84
CA VAL A 285 7.71 17.58 3.38
C VAL A 285 7.78 18.93 2.64
N GLU A 286 8.60 19.87 3.10
CA GLU A 286 8.78 21.18 2.46
C GLU A 286 9.33 21.08 1.03
N ARG A 287 10.25 20.13 0.81
CA ARG A 287 10.86 19.85 -0.50
C ARG A 287 9.89 19.26 -1.52
N MET A 288 8.79 18.66 -1.06
CA MET A 288 7.78 18.07 -1.94
C MET A 288 6.90 19.16 -2.59
N SER A 289 6.50 18.94 -3.83
CA SER A 289 5.57 19.82 -4.54
C SER A 289 4.12 19.65 -4.05
N GLU A 290 3.22 20.56 -4.44
CA GLU A 290 1.78 20.38 -4.17
C GLU A 290 1.24 19.16 -4.91
N GLU A 291 1.71 18.89 -6.13
CA GLU A 291 1.32 17.72 -6.91
C GLU A 291 1.75 16.42 -6.23
N GLU A 292 3.01 16.31 -5.79
CA GLU A 292 3.51 15.13 -5.06
C GLU A 292 2.66 14.79 -3.84
N LEU A 293 2.22 15.81 -3.08
CA LEU A 293 1.45 15.61 -1.86
C LEU A 293 -0.03 15.32 -2.12
N ASN A 294 -0.63 15.89 -3.19
CA ASN A 294 -2.07 16.00 -3.33
C ASN A 294 -2.68 15.30 -4.54
N ASP A 295 -1.91 15.04 -5.58
CA ASP A 295 -2.40 14.34 -6.77
C ASP A 295 -2.45 12.82 -6.48
N PRO A 296 -3.65 12.21 -6.46
CA PRO A 296 -3.80 10.77 -6.20
C PRO A 296 -3.21 9.88 -7.29
N HIS A 297 -2.81 10.46 -8.44
CA HIS A 297 -2.21 9.75 -9.56
C HIS A 297 -0.71 9.98 -9.68
N TYR A 298 -0.11 10.84 -8.83
CA TYR A 298 1.32 11.14 -8.92
C TYR A 298 2.18 9.90 -8.63
N TYR A 299 1.84 9.15 -7.58
CA TYR A 299 2.51 7.90 -7.22
C TYR A 299 1.58 6.70 -7.43
N ALA A 300 1.84 5.92 -8.48
CA ALA A 300 1.00 4.78 -8.84
C ALA A 300 0.85 3.72 -7.72
N TRP A 301 1.88 3.55 -6.87
CA TRP A 301 1.88 2.59 -5.77
C TRP A 301 0.93 2.97 -4.62
N LEU A 302 0.42 4.20 -4.60
CA LEU A 302 -0.61 4.63 -3.64
C LEU A 302 -2.03 4.22 -4.05
N GLU A 303 -2.22 3.65 -5.25
CA GLU A 303 -3.52 3.12 -5.72
C GLU A 303 -4.69 4.13 -5.62
N GLY A 304 -4.42 5.41 -5.92
CA GLY A 304 -5.41 6.50 -5.82
C GLY A 304 -5.48 7.19 -4.45
N ALA A 305 -4.69 6.74 -3.47
CA ALA A 305 -4.42 7.50 -2.26
C ALA A 305 -3.42 8.65 -2.53
N ARG A 306 -3.34 9.60 -1.60
CA ARG A 306 -2.46 10.77 -1.72
C ARG A 306 -1.33 10.68 -0.72
N LEU A 307 -0.12 11.09 -1.10
CA LEU A 307 1.04 11.01 -0.22
C LEU A 307 0.85 11.80 1.08
N ARG A 308 0.09 12.92 1.05
CA ARG A 308 -0.28 13.67 2.26
C ARG A 308 -0.94 12.80 3.34
N ASN A 309 -1.65 11.74 2.97
CA ASN A 309 -2.29 10.85 3.95
C ASN A 309 -1.23 10.09 4.76
N GLU A 310 -0.15 9.63 4.12
CA GLU A 310 0.99 8.98 4.79
C GLU A 310 1.76 9.98 5.66
N VAL A 311 1.98 11.20 5.15
CA VAL A 311 2.61 12.29 5.93
C VAL A 311 1.80 12.59 7.19
N LEU A 312 0.48 12.73 7.08
CA LEU A 312 -0.40 13.02 8.21
C LEU A 312 -0.56 11.80 9.14
N ASN A 313 -0.47 10.57 8.65
CA ASN A 313 -0.54 9.38 9.49
C ASN A 313 0.57 9.39 10.55
N TYR A 314 1.82 9.57 10.15
CA TYR A 314 2.97 9.56 11.06
C TYR A 314 3.29 10.91 11.69
N GLY A 315 2.77 12.00 11.10
CA GLY A 315 3.01 13.36 11.54
C GLY A 315 1.92 13.97 12.43
N LEU A 316 0.68 13.46 12.33
CA LEU A 316 -0.49 14.00 13.04
C LEU A 316 -1.26 12.89 13.78
N TRP A 317 -1.81 11.91 13.06
CA TRP A 317 -2.76 10.94 13.62
C TRP A 317 -2.13 10.02 14.66
N LEU A 318 -1.03 9.34 14.30
CA LEU A 318 -0.34 8.44 15.20
C LEU A 318 0.20 9.17 16.44
N PRO A 319 0.93 10.30 16.33
CA PRO A 319 1.44 10.97 17.53
C PRO A 319 0.34 11.53 18.43
N CYS A 320 -0.73 12.15 17.90
CA CYS A 320 -1.82 12.65 18.73
C CYS A 320 -2.53 11.51 19.49
N ASN A 321 -2.70 10.34 18.86
CA ASN A 321 -3.23 9.16 19.53
C ASN A 321 -2.30 8.68 20.66
N GLN A 322 -0.99 8.59 20.38
CA GLN A 322 0.02 8.20 21.38
C GLN A 322 0.07 9.17 22.56
N LEU A 323 0.02 10.48 22.32
CA LEU A 323 -0.06 11.51 23.37
C LEU A 323 -1.32 11.37 24.22
N THR A 324 -2.46 11.07 23.60
CA THR A 324 -3.73 10.85 24.30
C THR A 324 -3.66 9.64 25.23
N ILE A 325 -3.15 8.51 24.72
CA ILE A 325 -2.97 7.27 25.51
C ILE A 325 -1.99 7.53 26.68
N CYS A 326 -0.87 8.19 26.40
CA CYS A 326 0.10 8.59 27.41
C CYS A 326 -0.54 9.44 28.52
N ALA A 327 -1.32 10.46 28.17
CA ALA A 327 -2.02 11.30 29.14
C ALA A 327 -3.00 10.50 30.02
N LEU A 328 -3.73 9.54 29.45
CA LEU A 328 -4.61 8.65 30.23
C LEU A 328 -3.82 7.79 31.22
N GLN A 329 -2.69 7.22 30.80
CA GLN A 329 -1.85 6.38 31.68
C GLN A 329 -1.20 7.16 32.82
N LEU A 330 -0.90 8.45 32.60
CA LEU A 330 -0.48 9.36 33.66
C LEU A 330 -1.62 9.77 34.61
N GLY A 331 -2.85 9.29 34.39
CA GLY A 331 -4.04 9.73 35.13
C GLY A 331 -4.48 11.16 34.78
N LYS A 332 -3.91 11.78 33.75
CA LYS A 332 -4.19 13.15 33.30
C LYS A 332 -5.40 13.16 32.33
N LYS A 333 -6.55 12.66 32.80
CA LYS A 333 -7.77 12.51 31.97
C LYS A 333 -8.17 13.81 31.29
N GLN A 334 -8.19 14.94 32.00
CA GLN A 334 -8.57 16.23 31.40
C GLN A 334 -7.66 16.64 30.23
N LEU A 335 -6.37 16.33 30.31
CA LEU A 335 -5.41 16.60 29.23
C LEU A 335 -5.69 15.72 28.01
N ALA A 336 -6.01 14.44 28.20
CA ALA A 336 -6.38 13.54 27.10
C ALA A 336 -7.61 14.06 26.32
N PHE A 337 -8.59 14.62 27.03
CA PHE A 337 -9.77 15.25 26.43
C PHE A 337 -9.39 16.50 25.62
N GLN A 338 -8.58 17.38 26.22
CA GLN A 338 -8.09 18.59 25.56
C GLN A 338 -7.30 18.27 24.28
N LEU A 339 -6.48 17.20 24.29
CA LEU A 339 -5.73 16.77 23.11
C LEU A 339 -6.64 16.34 21.95
N GLN A 340 -7.70 15.57 22.24
CA GLN A 340 -8.68 15.14 21.23
C GLN A 340 -9.48 16.32 20.66
N GLU A 341 -9.96 17.21 21.53
CA GLU A 341 -10.69 18.41 21.13
C GLU A 341 -9.80 19.36 20.31
N ALA A 342 -8.54 19.56 20.73
CA ALA A 342 -7.58 20.39 20.01
C ALA A 342 -7.24 19.79 18.63
N LEU A 343 -7.10 18.47 18.50
CA LEU A 343 -6.88 17.80 17.22
C LEU A 343 -8.06 18.06 16.26
N VAL A 344 -9.30 17.88 16.72
CA VAL A 344 -10.49 18.15 15.91
C VAL A 344 -10.54 19.62 15.48
N GLN A 345 -10.24 20.55 16.39
CA GLN A 345 -10.19 21.98 16.07
C GLN A 345 -9.12 22.31 15.04
N ALA A 346 -7.91 21.77 15.18
CA ALA A 346 -6.82 21.97 14.24
C ALA A 346 -7.17 21.43 12.85
N VAL A 347 -7.75 20.23 12.77
CA VAL A 347 -8.21 19.63 11.50
C VAL A 347 -9.33 20.45 10.86
N ARG A 348 -10.28 20.99 11.64
CA ARG A 348 -11.34 21.89 11.12
C ARG A 348 -10.82 23.22 10.60
N GLN A 349 -9.77 23.76 11.22
CA GLN A 349 -9.14 25.01 10.80
C GLN A 349 -8.24 24.82 9.58
N SER A 350 -7.89 23.56 9.26
CA SER A 350 -7.16 23.22 8.04
C SER A 350 -8.08 23.18 6.82
N THR A 351 -7.50 23.13 5.62
CA THR A 351 -8.24 22.93 4.36
C THR A 351 -8.45 21.47 4.02
N LEU A 352 -8.29 20.53 4.97
CA LEU A 352 -8.54 19.12 4.72
C LEU A 352 -10.00 18.90 4.29
N PRO A 353 -10.27 17.93 3.40
CA PRO A 353 -11.64 17.61 3.00
C PRO A 353 -12.53 17.29 4.20
N ASP A 354 -13.83 17.57 4.08
CA ASP A 354 -14.87 17.27 5.09
C ASP A 354 -14.76 15.84 5.64
N GLU A 355 -14.40 14.88 4.78
CA GLU A 355 -14.20 13.48 5.17
C GLU A 355 -13.14 13.29 6.26
N GLY A 356 -12.03 14.03 6.19
CA GLY A 356 -10.95 13.99 7.18
C GLY A 356 -11.38 14.59 8.52
N VAL A 357 -12.19 15.66 8.48
CA VAL A 357 -12.84 16.23 9.67
C VAL A 357 -13.82 15.22 10.28
N GLY A 358 -14.59 14.53 9.44
CA GLY A 358 -15.53 13.48 9.86
C GLY A 358 -14.84 12.33 10.59
N VAL A 359 -13.70 11.85 10.09
CA VAL A 359 -12.89 10.81 10.76
C VAL A 359 -12.34 11.30 12.10
N ALA A 360 -11.80 12.53 12.16
CA ALA A 360 -11.29 13.10 13.41
C ALA A 360 -12.39 13.20 14.49
N LEU A 361 -13.57 13.70 14.11
CA LEU A 361 -14.73 13.77 14.99
C LEU A 361 -15.20 12.40 15.45
N TYR A 362 -15.26 11.43 14.52
CA TYR A 362 -15.68 10.08 14.85
C TYR A 362 -14.73 9.41 15.85
N ASN A 363 -13.42 9.56 15.67
CA ASN A 363 -12.43 9.05 16.63
C ASN A 363 -12.58 9.71 18.01
N MET A 364 -12.86 11.02 18.06
CA MET A 364 -13.16 11.72 19.31
C MET A 364 -14.47 11.23 19.96
N VAL A 365 -15.49 10.88 19.17
CA VAL A 365 -16.73 10.27 19.65
C VAL A 365 -16.45 8.90 20.28
N CYS A 366 -15.67 8.04 19.62
CA CYS A 366 -15.20 6.75 20.16
C CYS A 366 -14.41 6.95 21.47
N PHE A 367 -13.52 7.95 21.50
CA PHE A 367 -12.79 8.31 22.71
C PHE A 367 -13.71 8.72 23.87
N TYR A 368 -14.70 9.57 23.64
CA TYR A 368 -15.67 9.96 24.67
C TYR A 368 -16.50 8.77 25.16
N ALA A 369 -16.95 7.90 24.26
CA ALA A 369 -17.74 6.72 24.59
C ALA A 369 -16.98 5.73 25.48
N THR A 370 -15.70 5.50 25.19
CA THR A 370 -14.83 4.59 25.97
C THR A 370 -14.33 5.21 27.28
N ASN A 371 -14.37 6.54 27.42
CA ASN A 371 -13.88 7.26 28.59
C ASN A 371 -14.99 7.84 29.48
N GLY A 372 -16.21 7.31 29.38
CA GLY A 372 -17.31 7.59 30.30
C GLY A 372 -18.04 8.92 30.03
N GLU A 373 -18.05 9.40 28.79
CA GLU A 373 -18.65 10.68 28.40
C GLU A 373 -19.69 10.48 27.26
N PRO A 374 -20.72 9.65 27.49
CA PRO A 374 -21.66 9.25 26.44
C PRO A 374 -22.47 10.42 25.89
N GLU A 375 -22.76 11.44 26.70
CA GLU A 375 -23.51 12.62 26.26
C GLU A 375 -22.71 13.43 25.22
N LYS A 376 -21.40 13.62 25.44
CA LYS A 376 -20.51 14.28 24.47
C LYS A 376 -20.36 13.44 23.20
N ALA A 377 -20.21 12.13 23.35
CA ALA A 377 -20.15 11.21 22.21
C ALA A 377 -21.40 11.33 21.32
N LEU A 378 -22.59 11.28 21.93
CA LEU A 378 -23.87 11.42 21.22
C LEU A 378 -24.08 12.82 20.62
N HIS A 379 -23.56 13.86 21.26
CA HIS A 379 -23.64 15.22 20.73
C HIS A 379 -22.87 15.38 19.40
N HIS A 380 -21.68 14.79 19.29
CA HIS A 380 -20.82 14.95 18.11
C HIS A 380 -21.05 13.90 17.01
N LEU A 381 -21.60 12.73 17.35
CA LEU A 381 -21.82 11.64 16.41
C LEU A 381 -22.61 12.03 15.14
N PRO A 382 -23.72 12.80 15.21
CA PRO A 382 -24.48 13.16 14.01
C PRO A 382 -23.64 13.93 12.99
N GLU A 383 -22.80 14.86 13.47
CA GLU A 383 -21.95 15.65 12.59
C GLU A 383 -20.83 14.80 11.98
N ALA A 384 -20.21 13.92 12.77
CA ALA A 384 -19.20 12.98 12.30
C ALA A 384 -19.73 12.11 11.16
N LEU A 385 -20.94 11.55 11.34
CA LEU A 385 -21.61 10.73 10.34
C LEU A 385 -22.07 11.56 9.13
N ARG A 386 -22.44 12.83 9.31
CA ARG A 386 -22.80 13.71 8.18
C ARG A 386 -21.59 14.04 7.30
N LEU A 387 -20.44 14.30 7.92
CA LEU A 387 -19.18 14.60 7.24
C LEU A 387 -18.54 13.35 6.63
N ARG A 388 -18.79 12.17 7.21
CA ARG A 388 -18.35 10.87 6.69
C ARG A 388 -19.46 9.81 6.80
N PRO A 389 -20.43 9.80 5.86
CA PRO A 389 -21.58 8.87 5.90
C PRO A 389 -21.19 7.40 5.91
N THR A 390 -20.00 7.08 5.40
CA THR A 390 -19.45 5.72 5.40
C THR A 390 -19.29 5.12 6.79
N LEU A 391 -19.23 5.96 7.83
CA LEU A 391 -19.07 5.52 9.21
C LEU A 391 -20.39 5.05 9.85
N VAL A 392 -21.55 5.26 9.21
CA VAL A 392 -22.85 4.83 9.77
C VAL A 392 -22.93 3.31 9.97
N GLU A 393 -22.42 2.53 9.01
CA GLU A 393 -22.38 1.06 9.15
C GLU A 393 -21.23 0.59 10.04
N VAL A 394 -20.15 1.37 10.13
CA VAL A 394 -19.05 1.08 11.05
C VAL A 394 -19.53 1.25 12.49
N SER A 395 -20.22 2.35 12.80
CA SER A 395 -20.67 2.70 14.14
C SER A 395 -21.64 1.69 14.75
N LYS A 396 -22.37 0.94 13.94
CA LYS A 396 -23.26 -0.13 14.40
C LYS A 396 -22.52 -1.30 15.07
N ARG A 397 -21.27 -1.55 14.66
CA ARG A 397 -20.46 -2.70 15.10
C ARG A 397 -19.12 -2.30 15.74
N ASP A 398 -18.80 -1.02 15.72
CA ASP A 398 -17.62 -0.47 16.38
C ASP A 398 -17.66 -0.76 17.88
N SER A 399 -16.64 -1.44 18.41
CA SER A 399 -16.54 -1.81 19.81
C SER A 399 -16.46 -0.59 20.72
N ASP A 400 -15.88 0.51 20.25
CA ASP A 400 -15.70 1.72 21.06
C ASP A 400 -17.03 2.39 21.38
N LEU A 401 -18.06 2.14 20.56
CA LEU A 401 -19.41 2.67 20.73
C LEU A 401 -20.37 1.67 21.39
N GLU A 402 -19.86 0.53 21.87
CA GLU A 402 -20.70 -0.52 22.49
C GLU A 402 -21.56 0.02 23.64
N SER A 403 -20.99 0.88 24.48
CA SER A 403 -21.69 1.52 25.60
C SER A 403 -22.88 2.37 25.16
N LEU A 404 -22.92 2.83 23.90
CA LEU A 404 -23.97 3.69 23.35
C LEU A 404 -25.07 2.91 22.63
N ARG A 405 -24.85 1.64 22.24
CA ARG A 405 -25.77 0.90 21.35
C ARG A 405 -27.20 0.75 21.89
N ALA A 406 -27.33 0.62 23.21
CA ALA A 406 -28.62 0.51 23.89
C ALA A 406 -29.29 1.88 24.13
N ASN A 407 -28.58 2.99 23.87
CA ASN A 407 -29.10 4.34 24.09
C ASN A 407 -30.10 4.71 22.97
N PRO A 408 -31.34 5.14 23.30
CA PRO A 408 -32.34 5.54 22.31
C PRO A 408 -31.86 6.69 21.39
N ALA A 409 -31.07 7.64 21.91
CA ALA A 409 -30.53 8.73 21.10
C ALA A 409 -29.54 8.20 20.06
N PHE A 410 -28.72 7.21 20.40
CA PHE A 410 -27.81 6.56 19.44
C PHE A 410 -28.60 5.89 18.31
N GLN A 411 -29.64 5.12 18.66
CA GLN A 411 -30.50 4.44 17.68
C GLN A 411 -31.25 5.43 16.78
N ALA A 412 -31.69 6.56 17.33
CA ALA A 412 -32.33 7.62 16.57
C ALA A 412 -31.36 8.26 15.56
N ILE A 413 -30.10 8.50 15.95
CA ILE A 413 -29.07 9.02 15.03
C ILE A 413 -28.84 8.06 13.86
N LEU A 414 -28.74 6.76 14.12
CA LEU A 414 -28.49 5.76 13.07
C LEU A 414 -29.69 5.47 12.16
N THR A 415 -30.88 5.92 12.56
CA THR A 415 -32.11 5.83 11.77
C THR A 415 -32.50 7.17 11.15
N ASP A 416 -31.69 8.22 11.32
CA ASP A 416 -31.95 9.55 10.76
C ASP A 416 -32.00 9.47 9.22
N PRO A 417 -33.17 9.77 8.61
CA PRO A 417 -33.33 9.73 7.17
C PRO A 417 -32.36 10.63 6.42
N VAL A 418 -31.90 11.74 7.00
CA VAL A 418 -30.95 12.67 6.36
C VAL A 418 -29.54 12.07 6.30
N LEU A 419 -29.14 11.31 7.33
CA LEU A 419 -27.86 10.57 7.34
C LEU A 419 -27.93 9.35 6.40
N LEU A 420 -29.08 8.68 6.36
CA LEU A 420 -29.31 7.51 5.49
C LEU A 420 -29.58 7.88 4.01
N ALA A 421 -30.00 9.10 3.72
CA ALA A 421 -30.34 9.56 2.37
C ALA A 421 -29.13 9.88 1.48
N ARG A 422 -27.89 9.84 2.00
CA ARG A 422 -26.68 10.23 1.25
C ARG A 422 -25.93 9.09 0.56
N VAL A 423 -26.33 7.83 0.78
CA VAL A 423 -26.13 6.74 -0.18
C VAL A 423 -27.49 6.09 -0.36
N PRO A 424 -28.25 6.44 -1.42
CA PRO A 424 -29.56 5.86 -1.64
C PRO A 424 -29.50 4.32 -1.62
N LEU A 425 -30.38 3.63 -0.88
CA LEU A 425 -30.56 2.17 -0.97
C LEU A 425 -30.87 1.70 -2.42
N SER A 426 -31.33 2.62 -3.28
CA SER A 426 -31.48 2.42 -4.72
C SER A 426 -30.16 2.22 -5.47
N ASP A 427 -29.02 2.54 -4.87
CA ASP A 427 -27.69 2.53 -5.50
C ASP A 427 -26.92 1.22 -5.25
N LEU A 428 -27.43 0.37 -4.36
CA LEU A 428 -26.93 -0.99 -4.14
C LEU A 428 -27.84 -2.00 -4.83
N VAL A 429 -27.25 -3.06 -5.40
CA VAL A 429 -27.98 -4.20 -5.96
C VAL A 429 -27.61 -5.46 -5.19
N LYS A 430 -28.61 -6.24 -4.75
CA LYS A 430 -28.35 -7.51 -4.05
C LYS A 430 -27.81 -8.55 -5.04
N PRO A 431 -27.00 -9.52 -4.59
CA PRO A 431 -26.49 -10.58 -5.46
C PRO A 431 -27.57 -11.30 -6.27
N HIS A 432 -28.71 -11.63 -5.65
CA HIS A 432 -29.81 -12.31 -6.34
C HIS A 432 -30.47 -11.44 -7.43
N ASP A 433 -30.63 -10.14 -7.17
CA ASP A 433 -31.21 -9.19 -8.13
C ASP A 433 -30.28 -8.97 -9.32
N LEU A 434 -28.97 -8.87 -9.07
CA LEU A 434 -27.96 -8.79 -10.13
C LEU A 434 -27.95 -10.08 -10.96
N HIS A 435 -27.94 -11.24 -10.30
CA HIS A 435 -27.95 -12.54 -10.97
C HIS A 435 -29.19 -12.74 -11.87
N THR A 436 -30.35 -12.24 -11.45
CA THR A 436 -31.56 -12.21 -12.29
C THR A 436 -31.40 -11.22 -13.45
N SER A 437 -30.90 -10.01 -13.18
CA SER A 437 -30.72 -8.95 -14.19
C SER A 437 -29.72 -9.33 -15.29
N LEU A 438 -28.69 -10.12 -14.99
CA LEU A 438 -27.73 -10.64 -15.97
C LEU A 438 -28.36 -11.58 -17.03
N ARG A 439 -29.58 -12.08 -16.79
CA ARG A 439 -30.34 -12.89 -17.74
C ARG A 439 -31.48 -12.14 -18.43
N GLY A 440 -31.64 -10.86 -18.12
CA GLY A 440 -32.67 -10.01 -18.72
C GLY A 440 -32.34 -9.59 -20.15
N GLU A 441 -33.27 -8.89 -20.79
CA GLU A 441 -33.12 -8.39 -22.17
C GLU A 441 -31.97 -7.38 -22.32
N VAL A 442 -31.69 -6.60 -21.27
CA VAL A 442 -30.57 -5.64 -21.22
C VAL A 442 -29.71 -5.94 -19.98
N PRO A 443 -28.76 -6.89 -20.07
CA PRO A 443 -27.93 -7.25 -18.91
C PRO A 443 -26.97 -6.11 -18.55
N PRO A 444 -26.80 -5.77 -17.25
CA PRO A 444 -25.85 -4.73 -16.86
C PRO A 444 -24.41 -5.14 -17.20
N LEU A 445 -23.53 -4.15 -17.42
CA LEU A 445 -22.09 -4.37 -17.45
C LEU A 445 -21.57 -4.48 -16.02
N VAL A 446 -20.95 -5.61 -15.67
CA VAL A 446 -20.37 -5.79 -14.35
C VAL A 446 -18.89 -5.40 -14.40
N ILE A 447 -18.48 -4.47 -13.53
CA ILE A 447 -17.10 -3.98 -13.46
C ILE A 447 -16.49 -4.39 -12.14
N ASP A 448 -15.44 -5.21 -12.21
CA ASP A 448 -14.59 -5.54 -11.06
C ASP A 448 -13.53 -4.45 -10.89
N VAL A 449 -13.64 -3.68 -9.82
CA VAL A 449 -12.73 -2.56 -9.54
C VAL A 449 -11.57 -2.93 -8.62
N ARG A 450 -11.36 -4.23 -8.38
CA ARG A 450 -10.21 -4.78 -7.67
C ARG A 450 -8.96 -4.80 -8.57
N GLY A 451 -7.79 -5.05 -7.95
CA GLY A 451 -6.56 -5.27 -8.70
C GLY A 451 -6.62 -6.54 -9.56
N SER A 452 -5.80 -6.60 -10.61
CA SER A 452 -5.78 -7.75 -11.55
C SER A 452 -5.46 -9.08 -10.87
N ALA A 453 -4.65 -9.08 -9.81
CA ALA A 453 -4.36 -10.27 -9.02
C ALA A 453 -5.62 -10.83 -8.33
N GLU A 454 -6.45 -9.96 -7.75
CA GLU A 454 -7.72 -10.36 -7.12
C GLU A 454 -8.72 -10.89 -8.16
N TYR A 455 -8.75 -10.27 -9.35
CA TYR A 455 -9.61 -10.68 -10.47
C TYR A 455 -9.25 -12.08 -10.99
N VAL A 456 -7.96 -12.36 -11.19
CA VAL A 456 -7.43 -13.64 -11.71
C VAL A 456 -7.76 -14.81 -10.78
N VAL A 457 -7.69 -14.59 -9.46
CA VAL A 457 -8.06 -15.59 -8.43
C VAL A 457 -9.52 -16.01 -8.52
N GLY A 458 -10.39 -15.08 -8.91
CA GLY A 458 -11.78 -15.36 -9.23
C GLY A 458 -12.63 -14.10 -9.20
N HIS A 459 -13.58 -14.00 -10.13
CA HIS A 459 -14.43 -12.84 -10.34
C HIS A 459 -15.86 -13.27 -10.73
N VAL A 460 -16.81 -12.34 -10.67
CA VAL A 460 -18.17 -12.57 -11.17
C VAL A 460 -18.09 -12.91 -12.66
N ALA A 461 -18.73 -14.00 -13.10
CA ALA A 461 -18.67 -14.44 -14.49
C ALA A 461 -19.15 -13.32 -15.45
N GLY A 462 -18.41 -13.09 -16.54
CA GLY A 462 -18.66 -12.02 -17.50
C GLY A 462 -18.37 -10.59 -17.01
N ALA A 463 -17.77 -10.41 -15.82
CA ALA A 463 -17.30 -9.09 -15.38
C ALA A 463 -16.07 -8.64 -16.19
N VAL A 464 -15.87 -7.32 -16.30
CA VAL A 464 -14.64 -6.73 -16.84
C VAL A 464 -13.80 -6.15 -15.71
N ASN A 465 -12.48 -6.34 -15.73
CA ASN A 465 -11.60 -5.75 -14.72
C ASN A 465 -11.19 -4.34 -15.11
N ILE A 466 -11.68 -3.35 -14.37
CA ILE A 466 -11.25 -1.95 -14.47
C ILE A 466 -10.93 -1.48 -13.06
N PRO A 467 -9.68 -1.64 -12.58
CA PRO A 467 -9.29 -1.25 -11.23
C PRO A 467 -9.66 0.21 -10.91
N LEU A 468 -10.06 0.50 -9.67
CA LEU A 468 -10.50 1.84 -9.27
C LEU A 468 -9.49 2.94 -9.65
N GLY A 469 -8.19 2.70 -9.44
CA GLY A 469 -7.14 3.67 -9.74
C GLY A 469 -6.94 3.98 -11.23
N THR A 470 -7.49 3.17 -12.13
CA THR A 470 -7.42 3.36 -13.59
C THR A 470 -8.79 3.56 -14.23
N LEU A 471 -9.84 3.76 -13.44
CA LEU A 471 -11.22 3.90 -13.92
C LEU A 471 -11.39 5.14 -14.80
N GLU A 472 -10.87 6.28 -14.37
CA GLU A 472 -11.00 7.56 -15.07
C GLU A 472 -10.36 7.54 -16.47
N SER A 473 -9.16 6.95 -16.60
CA SER A 473 -8.47 6.83 -17.88
C SER A 473 -9.10 5.78 -18.82
N GLN A 474 -10.01 4.96 -18.31
CA GLN A 474 -10.68 3.88 -19.04
C GLN A 474 -12.18 4.13 -19.25
N LEU A 475 -12.69 5.34 -18.95
CA LEU A 475 -14.10 5.69 -19.15
C LEU A 475 -14.58 5.43 -20.57
N SER A 476 -13.73 5.64 -21.58
CA SER A 476 -14.07 5.39 -22.99
C SER A 476 -14.38 3.93 -23.32
N GLN A 477 -14.03 2.99 -22.44
CA GLN A 477 -14.33 1.57 -22.59
C GLN A 477 -15.70 1.19 -22.03
N ILE A 478 -16.35 2.10 -21.29
CA ILE A 478 -17.63 1.85 -20.63
C ILE A 478 -18.75 2.44 -21.52
N PRO A 479 -19.68 1.62 -22.03
CA PRO A 479 -20.77 2.12 -22.86
C PRO A 479 -21.79 2.90 -22.00
N HIS A 480 -22.04 4.16 -22.33
CA HIS A 480 -22.96 5.05 -21.59
C HIS A 480 -24.42 4.56 -21.55
N GLU A 481 -24.88 3.85 -22.58
CA GLU A 481 -26.28 3.42 -22.68
C GLU A 481 -26.59 2.13 -21.91
N ARG A 482 -25.57 1.46 -21.34
CA ARG A 482 -25.73 0.20 -20.62
C ARG A 482 -25.69 0.44 -19.10
N PRO A 483 -26.64 -0.09 -18.31
CA PRO A 483 -26.55 -0.04 -16.86
C PRO A 483 -25.26 -0.72 -16.38
N VAL A 484 -24.59 -0.14 -15.39
CA VAL A 484 -23.33 -0.62 -14.85
C VAL A 484 -23.52 -1.11 -13.42
N VAL A 485 -22.83 -2.19 -13.06
CA VAL A 485 -22.72 -2.64 -11.68
C VAL A 485 -21.25 -2.79 -11.31
N THR A 486 -20.76 -1.95 -10.40
CA THR A 486 -19.40 -2.05 -9.88
C THR A 486 -19.35 -2.99 -8.67
N TYR A 487 -18.22 -3.65 -8.44
CA TYR A 487 -17.99 -4.36 -7.19
C TYR A 487 -16.52 -4.47 -6.82
N CYS A 488 -16.27 -4.75 -5.54
CA CYS A 488 -14.97 -5.15 -5.04
C CYS A 488 -15.09 -6.26 -3.99
N ASN A 489 -14.04 -6.51 -3.21
CA ASN A 489 -14.14 -7.26 -1.95
C ASN A 489 -14.74 -6.32 -0.90
N MET A 490 -16.06 -6.09 -0.96
CA MET A 490 -16.75 -5.13 -0.09
C MET A 490 -16.81 -5.69 1.34
N HIS A 491 -15.95 -5.17 2.22
CA HIS A 491 -15.97 -5.50 3.65
C HIS A 491 -16.98 -4.65 4.42
N ASN A 492 -17.14 -3.38 4.01
CA ASN A 492 -17.99 -2.37 4.62
C ASN A 492 -18.72 -1.58 3.53
N ARG A 493 -20.02 -1.27 3.71
CA ARG A 493 -20.76 -0.31 2.87
C ARG A 493 -20.32 1.12 3.15
N GLY A 494 -20.61 2.02 2.24
CA GLY A 494 -20.31 3.45 2.25
C GLY A 494 -18.92 3.82 1.73
N ALA A 495 -17.89 3.00 1.92
CA ALA A 495 -16.49 3.34 1.58
C ALA A 495 -15.81 2.33 0.65
N SER A 496 -16.53 1.32 0.14
CA SER A 496 -15.91 0.28 -0.67
C SER A 496 -15.36 0.84 -1.99
N ARG A 497 -14.34 0.17 -2.55
CA ARG A 497 -13.80 0.53 -3.89
C ARG A 497 -14.93 0.55 -4.94
N GLY A 498 -15.87 -0.39 -4.84
CA GLY A 498 -17.05 -0.46 -5.71
C GLY A 498 -17.95 0.78 -5.61
N GLU A 499 -18.21 1.28 -4.39
CA GLU A 499 -19.02 2.49 -4.19
C GLU A 499 -18.31 3.74 -4.67
N GLN A 500 -16.99 3.84 -4.44
CA GLN A 500 -16.16 4.95 -4.96
C GLN A 500 -16.19 4.98 -6.49
N ALA A 501 -16.03 3.83 -7.14
CA ALA A 501 -16.16 3.71 -8.59
C ALA A 501 -17.55 4.09 -9.09
N ALA A 502 -18.62 3.67 -8.39
CA ALA A 502 -19.98 4.03 -8.75
C ALA A 502 -20.19 5.55 -8.63
N ALA A 503 -19.66 6.20 -7.60
CA ALA A 503 -19.74 7.66 -7.47
C ALA A 503 -19.05 8.37 -8.65
N GLN A 504 -17.82 7.98 -8.99
CA GLN A 504 -17.09 8.54 -10.14
C GLN A 504 -17.86 8.36 -11.46
N LEU A 505 -18.44 7.18 -11.69
CA LEU A 505 -19.22 6.90 -12.89
C LEU A 505 -20.54 7.70 -12.93
N ARG A 506 -21.22 7.92 -11.79
CA ARG A 506 -22.43 8.76 -11.76
C ARG A 506 -22.12 10.21 -12.11
N GLU A 507 -20.99 10.74 -11.65
CA GLU A 507 -20.55 12.10 -12.00
C GLU A 507 -20.34 12.26 -13.51
N GLN A 508 -19.93 11.18 -14.19
CA GLN A 508 -19.80 11.12 -15.65
C GLN A 508 -21.11 10.77 -16.37
N GLY A 509 -22.24 10.68 -15.65
CA GLY A 509 -23.57 10.46 -16.23
C GLY A 509 -23.94 9.00 -16.49
N TYR A 510 -23.19 8.03 -15.96
CA TYR A 510 -23.53 6.60 -16.09
C TYR A 510 -24.65 6.19 -15.13
N GLN A 511 -25.52 5.29 -15.61
CA GLN A 511 -26.47 4.59 -14.73
C GLN A 511 -25.75 3.45 -14.03
N VAL A 512 -25.29 3.67 -12.80
CA VAL A 512 -24.48 2.69 -12.07
C VAL A 512 -25.04 2.38 -10.69
N ARG A 513 -24.93 1.10 -10.30
CA ARG A 513 -25.19 0.59 -8.95
C ARG A 513 -23.96 -0.18 -8.46
N THR A 514 -23.89 -0.47 -7.17
CA THR A 514 -22.81 -1.29 -6.60
C THR A 514 -23.37 -2.62 -6.09
N LEU A 515 -22.65 -3.72 -6.33
CA LEU A 515 -23.01 -5.03 -5.80
C LEU A 515 -22.85 -5.04 -4.27
N ASP A 516 -23.98 -5.21 -3.58
CA ASP A 516 -24.04 -5.27 -2.13
C ASP A 516 -23.28 -6.51 -1.59
N GLY A 517 -22.37 -6.28 -0.65
CA GLY A 517 -21.46 -7.30 -0.12
C GLY A 517 -20.36 -7.75 -1.09
N GLY A 518 -20.33 -7.20 -2.32
CA GLY A 518 -19.27 -7.41 -3.30
C GLY A 518 -19.06 -8.88 -3.71
N TYR A 519 -17.83 -9.21 -4.12
CA TYR A 519 -17.46 -10.56 -4.55
C TYR A 519 -17.67 -11.65 -3.48
N PRO A 520 -17.35 -11.44 -2.19
CA PRO A 520 -17.63 -12.43 -1.15
C PRO A 520 -19.11 -12.82 -1.07
N ALA A 521 -20.03 -11.85 -1.06
CA ALA A 521 -21.46 -12.12 -0.99
C ALA A 521 -22.00 -12.80 -2.25
N TRP A 522 -21.44 -12.50 -3.43
CA TRP A 522 -21.76 -13.21 -4.66
C TRP A 522 -21.39 -14.70 -4.57
N LYS A 523 -20.19 -14.98 -4.07
CA LYS A 523 -19.66 -16.34 -3.92
C LYS A 523 -20.42 -17.14 -2.86
N GLU A 524 -20.82 -16.52 -1.76
CA GLU A 524 -21.62 -17.15 -0.70
C GLU A 524 -22.96 -17.71 -1.23
N GLN A 525 -23.55 -17.02 -2.21
CA GLN A 525 -24.77 -17.46 -2.89
C GLN A 525 -24.53 -18.56 -3.95
N SER A 526 -23.29 -19.02 -4.11
CA SER A 526 -22.89 -20.01 -5.13
C SER A 526 -23.25 -19.59 -6.56
N PHE A 527 -23.25 -18.28 -6.85
CA PHE A 527 -23.51 -17.77 -8.19
C PHE A 527 -22.29 -17.93 -9.11
N PRO A 528 -22.46 -17.90 -10.45
CA PRO A 528 -21.40 -18.16 -11.40
C PRO A 528 -20.19 -17.24 -11.22
N VAL A 529 -19.00 -17.84 -11.18
CA VAL A 529 -17.70 -17.15 -11.12
C VAL A 529 -16.79 -17.68 -12.22
N GLU A 530 -15.90 -16.83 -12.69
CA GLU A 530 -14.81 -17.20 -13.59
C GLU A 530 -13.48 -17.05 -12.84
N ALA A 531 -12.55 -17.98 -13.09
CA ALA A 531 -11.20 -17.94 -12.55
C ALA A 531 -10.25 -18.42 -13.65
N ALA A 532 -9.09 -17.78 -13.78
CA ALA A 532 -8.08 -18.21 -14.75
C ALA A 532 -7.31 -19.46 -14.26
N LEU A 533 -7.51 -19.85 -13.00
CA LEU A 533 -7.02 -21.09 -12.41
C LEU A 533 -8.22 -22.01 -12.16
N GLN A 534 -8.55 -22.84 -13.14
CA GLN A 534 -9.22 -24.10 -12.84
C GLN A 534 -8.12 -25.09 -12.45
N VAL A 535 -8.20 -25.61 -11.23
CA VAL A 535 -7.32 -26.68 -10.73
C VAL A 535 -7.45 -27.92 -11.60
#